data_AF-A0A4P9WNX4-F1
#
_entry.id   AF-A0A4P9WNX4-F1
#
_cell.length_a   1.000
_cell.length_b   1.000
_cell.length_c   1.000
_cell.angle_alpha   90.00
_cell.angle_beta   90.00
_cell.angle_gamma   90.00
#
_symmetry.space_group_name_H-M   'P 1'
#
loop_
_entity.id
_entity.type
_entity.pdbx_description
1 polymer ?
#
loop_
_entity_poly.entity_id
_entity_poly.type
_entity_poly.pdbx_seq_one_letter_code
_entity_poly.pdbx_strand_id
1 'polypeptide(L)' 'YMCGICATPFSRKHDLKRHTRLHLGIRPFVCLVCDKAFSRQDALNRHTAADVCK' A
#
# COMPACT_ATOMS: atom_id res chain seq x y z
N TYR A 1 1.51 -4.39 -18.26
CA TYR A 1 1.63 -5.37 -17.17
C TYR A 1 0.24 -5.72 -16.66
N MET A 2 -0.19 -6.99 -16.69
CA MET A 2 -1.55 -7.39 -16.26
C MET A 2 -1.57 -7.99 -14.85
N CYS A 3 -2.65 -7.74 -14.11
CA CYS A 3 -2.90 -8.41 -12.84
C CYS A 3 -3.38 -9.85 -13.07
N GLY A 4 -2.71 -10.84 -12.48
CA GLY A 4 -3.11 -12.25 -12.58
C GLY A 4 -4.39 -12.62 -11.84
N ILE A 5 -4.95 -11.72 -11.02
CA ILE A 5 -6.15 -11.99 -10.19
C ILE A 5 -7.40 -11.39 -10.80
N CYS A 6 -7.32 -10.14 -11.28
CA CYS A 6 -8.46 -9.39 -11.82
C CYS A 6 -8.26 -8.91 -13.27
N ALA A 7 -7.20 -9.36 -13.95
CA ALA A 7 -6.85 -8.99 -15.32
C ALA A 7 -6.68 -7.48 -15.59
N THR A 8 -6.64 -6.65 -14.55
CA THR A 8 -6.53 -5.19 -14.71
C THR A 8 -5.17 -4.83 -15.33
N PRO A 9 -5.13 -4.01 -16.39
CA PRO A 9 -3.89 -3.59 -17.01
C PRO A 9 -3.24 -2.42 -16.26
N PHE A 10 -1.91 -2.44 -16.21
CA PHE A 10 -1.07 -1.39 -15.64
C PHE A 10 0.06 -1.02 -16.60
N SER A 11 0.33 0.29 -16.72
CA SER A 11 1.39 0.82 -17.57
C SER A 11 2.79 0.54 -17.01
N ARG A 12 2.93 0.37 -15.69
CA ARG A 12 4.23 0.14 -15.02
C ARG A 12 4.22 -1.08 -14.11
N LYS A 13 5.37 -1.77 -14.01
CA LYS A 13 5.53 -2.97 -13.17
C LYS A 13 5.34 -2.66 -11.68
N HIS A 14 5.81 -1.51 -11.20
CA HIS A 14 5.66 -1.13 -9.79
C HIS A 14 4.20 -0.83 -9.42
N ASP A 15 3.41 -0.32 -10.37
CA ASP A 15 1.98 -0.10 -10.18
C ASP A 15 1.23 -1.42 -10.05
N LEU A 16 1.54 -2.40 -10.91
CA LEU A 16 1.05 -3.76 -10.78
C LEU A 16 1.44 -4.38 -9.43
N LYS A 17 2.72 -4.31 -9.03
CA LYS A 17 3.19 -4.85 -7.74
C LYS A 17 2.50 -4.19 -6.55
N ARG A 18 2.21 -2.89 -6.63
CA ARG A 18 1.45 -2.18 -5.59
C ARG A 18 0.00 -2.64 -5.56
N HIS A 19 -0.61 -2.81 -6.72
CA HIS A 19 -1.98 -3.28 -6.84
C HIS A 19 -2.13 -4.72 -6.30
N THR A 20 -1.21 -5.63 -6.61
CA THR A 20 -1.30 -7.03 -6.12
C THR A 20 -1.25 -7.14 -4.60
N ARG A 21 -0.59 -6.19 -3.90
CA ARG A 21 -0.64 -6.12 -2.44
C ARG A 21 -2.06 -5.96 -1.89
N LEU A 22 -2.96 -5.30 -2.63
CA LEU A 22 -4.36 -5.15 -2.21
C LEU A 22 -5.11 -6.48 -2.22
N HIS A 23 -4.86 -7.32 -3.22
CA HIS A 23 -5.47 -8.66 -3.27
C HIS A 23 -4.96 -9.57 -2.16
N LEU A 24 -3.66 -9.48 -1.84
CA LEU A 24 -3.04 -10.32 -0.81
C LEU A 24 -3.20 -9.75 0.61
N GLY A 25 -3.83 -8.59 0.77
CA GLY A 25 -3.93 -7.90 2.05
C GLY A 25 -2.57 -7.46 2.65
N ILE A 26 -1.50 -7.45 1.85
CA ILE A 26 -0.14 -7.16 2.33
C ILE A 26 -0.01 -5.66 2.59
N ARG A 27 0.30 -5.31 3.83
CA ARG A 27 0.49 -3.94 4.30
C ARG A 27 1.86 -3.84 4.99
N PRO A 28 2.95 -3.68 4.22
CA PRO A 28 4.31 -3.81 4.76
C PRO A 28 4.77 -2.57 5.54
N PHE A 29 3.99 -1.48 5.54
CA PHE A 29 4.35 -0.21 6.16
C PHE A 29 3.48 -0.02 7.40
N VAL A 30 4.07 0.01 8.59
CA VAL A 30 3.33 0.06 9.86
C VAL A 30 3.67 1.37 10.60
N CYS A 31 2.67 2.09 11.13
CA CYS A 31 2.94 3.18 12.10
C CYS A 31 3.41 2.50 13.39
N LEU A 32 4.65 2.76 13.81
CA LEU A 32 5.19 2.19 15.06
C LEU A 32 4.59 2.82 16.33
N VAL A 33 3.72 3.82 16.18
CA VAL A 33 3.05 4.49 17.31
C VAL A 33 1.66 3.90 17.56
N CYS A 34 0.84 3.66 16.52
CA CYS A 34 -0.52 3.11 16.67
C CYS A 34 -0.73 1.73 16.00
N ASP A 35 0.35 1.07 15.57
CA ASP A 35 0.37 -0.23 14.88
C ASP A 35 -0.47 -0.32 13.59
N LYS A 36 -0.92 0.82 13.05
CA LYS A 36 -1.72 0.85 11.84
C LYS A 36 -0.86 0.52 10.62
N ALA A 37 -1.22 -0.55 9.93
CA ALA A 37 -0.54 -0.98 8.71
C ALA A 37 -1.07 -0.25 7.46
N PHE A 38 -0.24 -0.09 6.43
CA PHE A 38 -0.54 0.56 5.15
C PHE A 38 0.07 -0.24 3.99
N SER A 39 -0.61 -0.27 2.85
CA SER A 39 -0.13 -0.93 1.63
C SER A 39 0.89 -0.08 0.84
N ARG A 40 1.06 1.18 1.25
CA ARG A 40 1.91 2.17 0.59
C ARG A 40 2.66 3.05 1.60
N GLN A 41 3.92 3.36 1.30
CA GLN A 41 4.76 4.24 2.13
C GLN A 41 4.21 5.66 2.20
N ASP A 42 3.73 6.23 1.10
CA ASP A 42 3.21 7.60 1.08
C ASP A 42 1.95 7.75 1.94
N ALA A 43 1.15 6.68 2.06
CA ALA A 43 0.00 6.66 2.97
C ALA A 43 0.43 6.64 4.44
N LEU A 44 1.49 5.90 4.79
CA LEU A 44 2.10 5.93 6.11
C LEU A 44 2.69 7.32 6.41
N ASN A 45 3.47 7.89 5.49
CA ASN A 45 4.10 9.21 5.68
C ASN A 45 3.04 10.30 5.91
N ARG A 46 1.95 10.29 5.14
CA ARG A 46 0.84 11.24 5.35
C ARG A 46 0.17 11.03 6.70
N HIS A 47 0.02 9.79 7.14
CA HIS A 47 -0.56 9.47 8.44
C HIS A 47 0.32 9.96 9.61
N THR A 48 1.63 9.78 9.51
CA THR A 48 2.58 10.23 10.53
C THR A 48 2.80 11.74 10.51
N ALA A 49 2.77 12.37 9.33
CA ALA A 49 2.98 13.82 9.18
C ALA A 49 1.77 14.67 9.59
N ALA A 50 0.56 14.10 9.60
CA ALA A 50 -0.65 14.83 9.93
C ALA A 50 -0.99 14.83 11.43
N ASP A 51 -0.08 14.37 12.30
CA ASP A 51 -0.31 14.16 13.75
C ASP A 51 -1.58 13.33 14.06
N VAL A 52 -2.03 12.52 13.08
CA VAL A 52 -3.20 11.63 13.22
C VAL A 52 -2.82 10.34 13.96
N CYS A 53 -1.53 9.99 14.01
CA CYS A 53 -1.03 8.85 14.79
C CYS A 53 -0.93 9.30 16.27
N LYS A 54 -2.00 9.06 17.04
CA LYS A 54 -2.06 9.21 18.51
C LYS A 54 -2.02 7.85 19.18
#